data_AF-A0A448F735-F1
#
_entry.id   AF-A0A448F735-F1
#
_cell.length_a   1.000
_cell.length_b   1.000
_cell.length_c   1.000
_cell.angle_alpha   90.00
_cell.angle_beta   90.00
_cell.angle_gamma   90.00
#
_symmetry.space_group_name_H-M   'P 1'
#
loop_
_entity.id
_entity.type
_entity.pdbx_description
1 polymer ?
#
loop_
_entity_poly.entity_id
_entity_poly.type
_entity_poly.pdbx_seq_one_letter_code
_entity_poly.pdbx_strand_id
1 'polypeptide(L)'
;MLQRIIFIYSLLLIASCLPFEPSKGGVTYYNFCPNTISISSDDNTLDDISLERNQHENRFFVYSDNTNEMNTTFKKRYFIENSIKKRFHIDRYLEARYNLVACVENAKPTGDGNWIKAN
;
A
#
# COMPACT_ATOMS: atom_id res chain seq x y z
N MET A 1 -38.16 24.82 -25.30
CA MET A 1 -36.68 24.94 -25.21
C MET A 1 -36.19 24.95 -23.76
N LEU A 2 -36.79 25.74 -22.86
CA LEU A 2 -36.43 25.81 -21.44
C LEU A 2 -36.41 24.44 -20.71
N GLN A 3 -37.39 23.57 -20.99
CA GLN A 3 -37.51 22.25 -20.38
C GLN A 3 -36.36 21.30 -20.76
N ARG A 4 -35.83 21.40 -22.00
CA ARG A 4 -34.64 20.65 -22.43
C ARG A 4 -33.37 21.14 -21.73
N ILE A 5 -33.27 22.45 -21.49
CA ILE A 5 -32.13 23.05 -20.78
C ILE A 5 -32.11 22.57 -19.32
N ILE A 6 -33.26 22.56 -18.64
CA ILE A 6 -33.39 22.07 -17.26
C ILE A 6 -32.97 20.59 -17.16
N PHE A 7 -33.36 19.75 -18.11
CA PHE A 7 -32.95 18.34 -18.13
C PHE A 7 -31.45 18.15 -18.30
N ILE A 8 -30.80 18.93 -19.17
CA ILE A 8 -29.34 18.85 -19.40
C ILE A 8 -28.56 19.29 -18.16
N TYR A 9 -28.98 20.38 -17.52
CA TYR A 9 -28.36 20.85 -16.26
C TYR A 9 -28.55 19.84 -15.13
N SER A 10 -29.75 19.25 -15.02
CA SER A 10 -30.00 18.22 -14.02
C SER A 10 -29.06 17.04 -14.22
N LEU A 11 -28.93 16.53 -15.46
CA LEU A 11 -28.05 15.40 -15.80
C LEU A 11 -26.56 15.68 -15.50
N LEU A 12 -26.08 16.88 -15.78
CA LEU A 12 -24.70 17.31 -15.48
C LEU A 12 -24.42 17.36 -13.98
N LEU A 13 -25.40 17.77 -13.17
CA LEU A 13 -25.28 17.80 -11.70
C LEU A 13 -25.26 16.40 -11.08
N ILE A 14 -25.97 15.42 -11.65
CA ILE A 14 -25.92 14.03 -11.16
C ILE A 14 -24.59 13.37 -11.55
N ALA A 15 -24.03 13.71 -12.72
CA ALA A 15 -22.76 13.16 -13.18
C ALA A 15 -21.57 13.64 -12.34
N SER A 16 -21.64 14.82 -11.72
CA SER A 16 -20.58 15.32 -10.82
C SER A 16 -20.46 14.58 -9.48
N CYS A 17 -21.38 13.66 -9.17
CA CYS A 17 -21.36 12.87 -7.93
C CYS A 17 -20.91 11.42 -8.14
N LEU A 18 -20.48 11.03 -9.34
CA LEU A 18 -19.96 9.69 -9.57
C LEU A 18 -18.56 9.56 -8.95
N PRO A 19 -18.30 8.53 -8.12
CA PRO A 19 -16.98 8.29 -7.54
C PRO A 19 -16.04 7.77 -8.65
N PHE A 20 -15.40 8.69 -9.37
CA PHE A 20 -14.36 8.36 -10.34
C PHE A 20 -12.98 8.15 -9.70
N GLU A 21 -12.85 8.35 -8.38
CA GLU A 21 -11.60 8.05 -7.69
C GLU A 21 -11.43 6.53 -7.52
N PRO A 22 -10.23 5.99 -7.81
CA PRO A 22 -9.96 4.59 -7.55
C PRO A 22 -10.03 4.29 -6.04
N SER A 23 -10.54 3.11 -5.69
CA SER A 23 -10.55 2.60 -4.33
C SER A 23 -9.14 2.61 -3.73
N LYS A 24 -9.01 3.00 -2.47
CA LYS A 24 -7.73 3.09 -1.76
C LYS A 24 -7.64 2.02 -0.67
N GLY A 25 -6.56 1.26 -0.66
CA GLY A 25 -6.19 0.35 0.43
C GLY A 25 -5.08 0.94 1.30
N GLY A 26 -4.88 0.35 2.49
CA GLY A 26 -3.82 0.74 3.42
C GLY A 26 -2.67 -0.27 3.43
N VAL A 27 -1.44 0.24 3.38
CA VAL A 27 -0.23 -0.58 3.49
C VAL A 27 0.68 -0.04 4.57
N THR A 28 1.17 -0.91 5.44
CA THR A 28 2.17 -0.56 6.45
C THR A 28 3.49 -1.23 6.11
N TYR A 29 4.54 -0.42 5.98
CA TYR A 29 5.91 -0.90 5.80
C TYR A 29 6.58 -1.00 7.16
N TYR A 30 7.22 -2.12 7.46
CA TYR A 30 7.97 -2.30 8.68
C TYR A 30 9.44 -2.58 8.38
N ASN A 31 10.35 -1.94 9.12
CA ASN A 31 11.77 -2.26 9.11
C ASN A 31 12.19 -3.00 10.38
N PHE A 32 12.35 -4.33 10.33
CA PHE A 32 12.97 -5.11 11.41
C PHE A 32 14.40 -5.55 11.09
N CYS A 33 14.99 -4.98 10.03
CA CYS A 33 16.38 -5.20 9.70
C CYS A 33 17.30 -4.49 10.71
N PRO A 34 18.54 -4.97 10.91
CA PRO A 34 19.50 -4.30 11.79
C PRO A 34 19.85 -2.86 11.36
N ASN A 35 19.75 -2.57 10.06
CA ASN A 35 20.15 -1.30 9.47
C ASN A 35 18.94 -0.54 8.90
N THR A 36 19.14 0.75 8.61
CA THR A 36 18.20 1.55 7.82
C THR A 36 18.03 0.92 6.43
N ILE A 37 16.79 0.88 5.95
CA ILE A 37 16.47 0.36 4.62
C ILE A 37 15.89 1.46 3.74
N SER A 38 16.18 1.39 2.44
CA SER A 38 15.49 2.17 1.42
C SER A 38 14.44 1.32 0.74
N ILE A 39 13.23 1.83 0.55
CA ILE A 39 12.11 1.14 -0.07
C ILE A 39 11.90 1.76 -1.44
N SER A 40 11.76 0.91 -2.45
CA SER A 40 11.50 1.34 -3.82
C SER A 40 10.62 0.32 -4.55
N SER A 41 10.32 0.59 -5.82
CA SER A 41 9.42 -0.23 -6.64
C SER A 41 9.96 -0.38 -8.06
N ASP A 42 9.70 -1.54 -8.67
CA ASP A 42 10.12 -1.80 -10.06
C ASP A 42 9.34 -0.95 -11.09
N ASP A 43 8.20 -0.37 -10.69
CA ASP A 43 7.31 0.40 -11.54
C ASP A 43 7.26 1.90 -11.20
N ASN A 44 8.16 2.38 -10.32
CA ASN A 44 8.23 3.78 -9.86
C ASN A 44 6.89 4.32 -9.33
N THR A 45 6.01 3.44 -8.84
CA THR A 45 4.70 3.82 -8.26
C THR A 45 4.80 4.25 -6.81
N LEU A 46 6.01 4.18 -6.25
CA LEU A 46 6.33 4.52 -4.87
C LEU A 46 7.46 5.54 -4.87
N ASP A 47 7.29 6.62 -4.10
CA ASP A 47 8.39 7.50 -3.76
C ASP A 47 9.44 6.72 -2.95
N ASP A 48 10.71 7.07 -3.11
CA ASP A 48 11.77 6.45 -2.32
C ASP A 48 11.59 6.81 -0.84
N ILE A 49 11.39 5.78 -0.02
CA ILE A 49 11.18 5.89 1.42
C ILE A 49 12.41 5.32 2.13
N SER A 50 12.89 5.99 3.17
CA SER A 50 13.92 5.44 4.06
C SER A 50 13.31 5.17 5.42
N LEU A 51 13.46 3.94 5.93
CA LEU A 51 12.99 3.56 7.26
C LEU A 51 14.17 3.16 8.13
N GLU A 52 14.32 3.81 9.30
CA GLU A 52 15.29 3.39 10.29
C GLU A 52 14.86 2.08 10.96
N ARG A 53 15.79 1.48 11.71
CA ARG A 53 15.55 0.23 12.42
C ARG A 53 14.34 0.34 13.35
N ASN A 54 13.48 -0.67 13.31
CA ASN A 54 12.23 -0.80 14.08
C ASN A 54 11.20 0.30 13.82
N GLN A 55 11.35 1.10 12.76
CA GLN A 55 10.33 2.04 12.33
C GLN A 55 9.34 1.37 11.39
N HIS A 56 8.17 1.99 11.30
CA HIS A 56 7.15 1.63 10.34
C HIS A 56 6.52 2.88 9.73
N GLU A 57 5.96 2.73 8.55
CA GLU A 57 5.29 3.81 7.86
C GLU A 57 4.01 3.34 7.17
N ASN A 58 2.95 4.11 7.35
CA ASN A 58 1.65 3.84 6.76
C ASN A 58 1.50 4.64 5.46
N ARG A 59 1.10 3.95 4.39
CA ARG A 59 0.81 4.55 3.08
C ARG A 59 -0.50 4.02 2.53
N PHE A 60 -0.99 4.67 1.49
CA PHE A 60 -2.13 4.20 0.71
C PHE A 60 -1.67 3.63 -0.62
N PHE A 61 -2.50 2.78 -1.21
CA PHE A 61 -2.29 2.24 -2.55
C PHE A 61 -3.63 2.13 -3.29
N VAL A 62 -3.59 2.09 -4.62
CA VAL A 62 -4.79 1.84 -5.44
C VAL A 62 -5.20 0.38 -5.27
N TYR A 63 -6.37 0.16 -4.67
CA TYR A 63 -6.90 -1.15 -4.37
C TYR A 63 -7.66 -1.74 -5.56
N SER A 64 -7.40 -3.02 -5.81
CA SER A 64 -8.15 -3.87 -6.71
C SER A 64 -8.71 -5.05 -5.90
N ASP A 65 -9.98 -5.36 -6.09
CA ASP A 65 -10.64 -6.53 -5.49
C ASP A 65 -9.97 -7.85 -5.96
N ASN A 66 -9.21 -7.79 -7.06
CA ASN A 66 -8.41 -8.90 -7.52
C ASN A 66 -7.17 -9.11 -6.65
N THR A 67 -7.25 -10.09 -5.75
CA THR A 67 -6.15 -10.42 -4.82
C THR A 67 -4.85 -10.82 -5.54
N ASN A 68 -4.92 -11.44 -6.73
CA ASN A 68 -3.74 -11.81 -7.50
C ASN A 68 -3.03 -10.58 -8.09
N GLU A 69 -3.81 -9.60 -8.54
CA GLU A 69 -3.30 -8.32 -9.00
C GLU A 69 -2.60 -7.60 -7.84
N MET A 70 -3.23 -7.58 -6.66
CA MET A 70 -2.62 -6.96 -5.48
C MET A 70 -1.30 -7.60 -5.05
N ASN A 71 -1.26 -8.94 -5.03
CA ASN A 71 -0.03 -9.66 -4.76
C ASN A 71 1.06 -9.35 -5.79
N THR A 72 0.68 -9.19 -7.06
CA THR A 72 1.63 -8.83 -8.13
C THR A 72 2.18 -7.42 -7.94
N THR A 73 1.32 -6.46 -7.57
CA THR A 73 1.72 -5.07 -7.27
C THR A 73 2.71 -5.02 -6.11
N PHE A 74 2.41 -5.68 -4.99
CA PHE A 74 3.33 -5.67 -3.85
C PHE A 74 4.63 -6.44 -4.10
N LYS A 75 4.61 -7.48 -4.94
CA LYS A 75 5.82 -8.19 -5.36
C LYS A 75 6.80 -7.30 -6.13
N LYS A 76 6.33 -6.24 -6.81
CA LYS A 76 7.19 -5.24 -7.48
C LYS A 76 7.87 -4.30 -6.48
N ARG A 77 7.37 -4.21 -5.24
CA ARG A 77 7.98 -3.41 -4.18
C ARG A 77 9.10 -4.21 -3.52
N TYR A 78 10.18 -3.53 -3.17
CA TYR A 78 11.35 -4.13 -2.56
C TYR A 78 12.02 -3.15 -1.61
N PHE A 79 12.90 -3.69 -0.76
CA PHE A 79 13.78 -2.86 0.06
C PHE A 79 15.23 -3.15 -0.27
N ILE A 80 16.08 -2.16 -0.04
CA ILE A 80 17.53 -2.24 -0.18
C ILE A 80 18.12 -2.14 1.21
N GLU A 81 18.88 -3.15 1.58
CA GLU A 81 19.67 -3.19 2.81
C GLU A 81 21.13 -3.48 2.41
N ASN A 82 22.07 -2.63 2.83
CA ASN A 82 23.50 -2.76 2.51
C ASN A 82 23.75 -2.95 1.00
N SER A 83 23.08 -2.15 0.17
CA SER A 83 23.13 -2.21 -1.31
C SER A 83 22.59 -3.51 -1.94
N ILE A 84 21.91 -4.37 -1.17
CA ILE A 84 21.30 -5.60 -1.65
C ILE A 84 19.79 -5.41 -1.72
N LYS A 85 19.21 -5.63 -2.90
CA LYS A 85 17.76 -5.67 -3.12
C LYS A 85 17.17 -6.96 -2.53
N LYS A 86 16.17 -6.80 -1.66
CA LYS A 86 15.45 -7.89 -0.98
C LYS A 86 13.94 -7.71 -1.10
N ARG A 87 13.21 -8.82 -0.97
CA ARG A 87 11.73 -8.83 -1.04
C ARG A 87 11.14 -8.74 0.36
N PHE A 88 10.02 -8.05 0.48
CA PHE A 88 9.22 -8.04 1.71
C PHE A 88 8.52 -9.38 1.92
N HIS A 89 8.31 -9.72 3.19
CA HIS A 89 7.20 -10.60 3.55
C HIS A 89 5.90 -9.80 3.45
N ILE A 90 4.90 -10.37 2.75
CA ILE A 90 3.61 -9.71 2.53
C ILE A 90 2.57 -10.45 3.37
N ASP A 91 1.95 -9.72 4.28
CA ASP A 91 0.90 -10.22 5.16
C ASP A 91 -0.39 -9.41 4.92
N ARG A 92 -1.52 -10.10 4.78
CA ARG A 92 -2.84 -9.47 4.57
C ARG A 92 -3.69 -9.78 5.79
N TYR A 93 -3.82 -8.81 6.69
CA TYR A 93 -4.54 -8.99 7.95
C TYR A 93 -6.03 -8.62 7.87
N LEU A 94 -6.42 -7.73 6.94
CA LEU A 94 -7.81 -7.37 6.66
C LEU A 94 -8.00 -7.08 5.16
N GLU A 95 -9.26 -6.99 4.72
CA GLU A 95 -9.58 -6.55 3.37
C GLU A 95 -8.96 -5.18 3.07
N ALA A 96 -8.30 -5.07 1.91
CA ALA A 96 -7.54 -3.89 1.48
C ALA A 96 -6.46 -3.40 2.48
N ARG A 97 -6.03 -4.22 3.46
CA ARG A 97 -5.00 -3.88 4.45
C ARG A 97 -3.84 -4.87 4.43
N TYR A 98 -2.64 -4.35 4.20
CA TYR A 98 -1.44 -5.14 3.97
C TYR A 98 -0.27 -4.66 4.83
N ASN A 99 0.56 -5.60 5.25
CA ASN A 99 1.84 -5.37 5.88
C ASN A 99 2.96 -5.82 4.94
N LEU A 100 3.93 -4.95 4.70
CA LEU A 100 5.17 -5.24 3.99
C LEU A 100 6.31 -5.23 5.02
N VAL A 101 6.75 -6.43 5.41
CA VAL A 101 7.66 -6.63 6.54
C VAL A 101 9.07 -6.95 6.03
N ALA A 102 10.04 -6.11 6.33
CA ALA A 102 11.45 -6.34 6.03
C ALA A 102 12.14 -7.09 7.18
N CYS A 103 12.98 -8.08 6.83
CA CYS A 103 13.67 -8.97 7.77
C CYS A 103 12.69 -9.66 8.76
N VAL A 104 11.72 -10.38 8.20
CA VAL A 104 10.63 -11.04 8.93
C VAL A 104 11.11 -12.05 9.98
N GLU A 105 12.29 -12.64 9.79
CA GLU A 105 12.95 -13.52 10.75
C GLU A 105 13.21 -12.86 12.11
N ASN A 106 13.26 -11.52 12.15
CA ASN A 106 13.44 -10.72 13.37
C ASN A 106 12.11 -10.18 13.91
N ALA A 107 10.97 -10.68 13.43
CA ALA A 107 9.66 -10.14 13.75
C ALA A 107 8.62 -11.25 13.99
N LYS A 108 7.53 -10.89 14.67
CA LYS A 108 6.36 -11.75 14.80
C LYS A 108 5.07 -10.93 14.72
N PRO A 109 3.99 -11.50 14.15
CA PRO A 109 2.69 -10.86 14.17
C PRO A 109 2.11 -10.89 15.59
N THR A 110 1.33 -9.86 15.94
CA THR A 110 0.61 -9.77 17.23
C THR A 110 -0.82 -10.32 17.16
N GLY A 111 -1.33 -10.59 15.96
CA GLY A 111 -2.68 -11.13 15.73
C GLY A 111 -3.77 -10.07 15.57
N ASP A 112 -3.48 -8.81 15.90
CA ASP A 112 -4.34 -7.63 15.68
C ASP A 112 -4.00 -6.86 14.39
N GLY A 113 -3.15 -7.44 13.53
CA GLY A 113 -2.67 -6.83 12.29
C GLY A 113 -1.38 -6.04 12.44
N ASN A 114 -0.83 -5.91 13.65
CA ASN A 114 0.48 -5.30 13.87
C ASN A 114 1.62 -6.33 13.86
N TRP A 115 2.84 -5.82 13.74
CA TRP A 115 4.06 -6.61 13.82
C TRP A 115 5.01 -5.99 14.85
N ILE A 116 5.69 -6.86 15.60
CA ILE A 116 6.67 -6.46 16.61
C ILE A 116 7.97 -7.24 16.43
N LYS A 117 9.05 -6.71 16.99
CA LYS A 117 10.35 -7.39 17.03
C LYS A 117 10.22 -8.75 17.76
N ALA A 118 10.79 -9.79 17.16
CA ALA A 118 11.07 -11.06 17.83
C ALA A 118 12.30 -10.87 18.72
N ASN A 119 12.16 -11.18 20.01
CA ASN A 119 13.22 -11.00 21.02
C ASN A 119 14.52 -11.71 20.64
#